data_AF-A0A1Q7CPF0-F1
#
_entry.id   AF-A0A1Q7CPF0-F1
#
_cell.length_a   1.000
_cell.length_b   1.000
_cell.length_c   1.000
_cell.angle_alpha   90.00
_cell.angle_beta   90.00
_cell.angle_gamma   90.00
#
_symmetry.space_group_name_H-M   'P 1'
#
loop_
_entity.id
_entity.type
_entity.pdbx_description
1 polymer ?
#
loop_
_entity_poly.entity_id
_entity_poly.type
_entity_poly.pdbx_seq_one_letter_code
_entity_poly.pdbx_strand_id
1 'polypeptide(L)'
;MQLTVTQQERPWDRPFWKPVHGKEGVFAYLVLIHVLAVVGLVFFPVPNLKVVGMTLLSIAFGGLGTTVCYHRMLAHKTLRTNRFIEQFLIFWAVFNGSGHPASWVAYHRLHHSVTDTPEDISSPKQGGFWWAHLRWLYQTQPADKKRWAPELTGGIYKIWGWAETPVIVFSICIGLILGFGWMGFFWMGAIRLVYSLHMQCLVNSLTHLNHVEEGDSSMNVWWLGPFQLTAWGENWHQNHHTHAGSARLGLRWYQTDIGWYFIWMLEAVGLAHSVKRPRTS
;
A
#
# COMPACT_ATOMS: atom_id res chain seq x y z
N MET A 1 29.95 36.53 -12.27
CA MET A 1 29.82 35.68 -11.06
C MET A 1 28.61 34.79 -11.26
N GLN A 2 28.80 33.60 -11.83
CA GLN A 2 27.73 32.63 -12.03
C GLN A 2 27.33 32.09 -10.67
N LEU A 3 26.06 32.25 -10.31
CA LEU A 3 25.47 31.64 -9.13
C LEU A 3 25.58 30.13 -9.32
N THR A 4 26.39 29.48 -8.48
CA THR A 4 26.43 28.03 -8.33
C THR A 4 25.01 27.55 -8.05
N VAL A 5 24.42 26.86 -9.04
CA VAL A 5 23.29 25.97 -8.81
C VAL A 5 23.78 24.96 -7.78
N THR A 6 23.42 25.14 -6.51
CA THR A 6 23.61 24.11 -5.49
C THR A 6 22.97 22.85 -6.05
N GLN A 7 23.79 21.86 -6.43
CA GLN A 7 23.31 20.53 -6.79
C GLN A 7 22.41 20.09 -5.64
N GLN A 8 21.11 20.06 -5.90
CA GLN A 8 20.14 19.65 -4.90
C GLN A 8 20.46 18.17 -4.61
N GLU A 9 21.00 17.91 -3.41
CA GLU A 9 21.38 16.56 -2.98
C GLU A 9 20.25 15.60 -3.28
N ARG A 10 20.52 14.54 -4.06
CA ARG A 10 19.48 13.62 -4.49
C ARG A 10 18.94 12.89 -3.25
N PRO A 11 17.63 12.65 -3.15
CA PRO A 11 17.06 12.09 -1.93
C PRO A 11 17.67 10.74 -1.50
N TRP A 12 18.12 9.92 -2.45
CA TRP A 12 18.77 8.63 -2.19
C TRP A 12 20.24 8.74 -1.72
N ASP A 13 20.90 9.87 -1.93
CA ASP A 13 22.27 10.14 -1.44
C ASP A 13 22.28 10.46 0.07
N ARG A 14 21.11 10.81 0.65
CA ARG A 14 20.98 11.09 2.08
C ARG A 14 21.17 9.84 2.94
N PRO A 15 21.66 9.98 4.18
CA PRO A 15 21.70 8.87 5.13
C PRO A 15 20.32 8.24 5.33
N PHE A 16 20.25 6.91 5.40
CA PHE A 16 18.98 6.19 5.53
C PHE A 16 18.23 6.51 6.83
N TRP A 17 18.91 6.98 7.87
CA TRP A 17 18.28 7.32 9.16
C TRP A 17 17.73 8.75 9.21
N LYS A 18 17.81 9.51 8.11
CA LYS A 18 17.43 10.94 8.09
C LYS A 18 16.11 11.15 7.34
N PRO A 19 14.96 11.25 8.05
CA PRO A 19 13.71 11.65 7.42
C PRO A 19 13.73 13.11 6.96
N VAL A 20 12.88 13.43 5.98
CA VAL A 20 12.58 14.83 5.66
C VAL A 20 11.70 15.44 6.74
N HIS A 21 11.74 16.76 6.85
CA HIS A 21 10.91 17.49 7.80
C HIS A 21 9.41 17.17 7.59
N GLY A 22 8.70 16.86 8.67
CA GLY A 22 7.28 16.45 8.64
C GLY A 22 7.05 14.95 8.42
N LYS A 23 8.12 14.15 8.27
CA LYS A 23 8.06 12.67 8.13
C LYS A 23 8.73 11.93 9.28
N GLU A 24 9.11 12.62 10.35
CA GLU A 24 9.73 12.06 11.53
C GLU A 24 8.83 11.01 12.19
N GLY A 25 7.52 11.26 12.25
CA GLY A 25 6.54 10.30 12.75
C GLY A 25 6.43 9.02 11.92
N VAL A 26 6.53 9.13 10.58
CA VAL A 26 6.54 7.96 9.68
C VAL A 26 7.79 7.14 9.92
N PHE A 27 8.96 7.78 10.01
CA PHE A 27 10.21 7.08 10.31
C PHE A 27 10.17 6.39 11.68
N ALA A 28 9.70 7.10 12.72
CA ALA A 28 9.54 6.53 14.06
C ALA A 28 8.58 5.34 14.08
N TYR A 29 7.45 5.43 13.35
CA TYR A 29 6.51 4.31 13.19
C TYR A 29 7.16 3.11 12.53
N LEU A 30 7.89 3.32 11.42
CA LEU A 30 8.59 2.25 10.72
C LEU A 30 9.62 1.57 11.65
N VAL A 31 10.46 2.33 12.34
CA VAL A 31 11.42 1.77 13.32
C VAL A 31 10.70 0.98 14.41
N LEU A 32 9.64 1.55 14.98
CA LEU A 32 8.86 0.94 16.07
C LEU A 32 8.30 -0.43 15.66
N ILE A 33 7.60 -0.53 14.54
CA ILE A 33 6.97 -1.80 14.14
C ILE A 33 8.02 -2.87 13.83
N HIS A 34 9.17 -2.50 13.27
CA HIS A 34 10.24 -3.47 12.99
C HIS A 34 10.91 -3.96 14.27
N VAL A 35 11.22 -3.05 15.21
CA VAL A 35 11.77 -3.42 16.52
C VAL A 35 10.81 -4.34 17.26
N LEU A 36 9.52 -3.97 17.33
CA LEU A 36 8.50 -4.80 17.97
C LEU A 36 8.32 -6.15 17.26
N ALA A 37 8.38 -6.20 15.93
CA ALA A 37 8.30 -7.45 15.19
C ALA A 37 9.49 -8.37 15.50
N VAL A 38 10.71 -7.84 15.55
CA VAL A 38 11.92 -8.60 15.92
C VAL A 38 11.81 -9.12 17.36
N VAL A 39 11.43 -8.26 18.31
CA VAL A 39 11.17 -8.66 19.70
C VAL A 39 10.11 -9.76 19.76
N GLY A 40 9.02 -9.59 19.01
CA GLY A 40 7.95 -10.58 18.90
C GLY A 40 8.41 -11.93 18.37
N LEU A 41 9.21 -11.94 17.31
CA LEU A 41 9.75 -13.17 16.73
C LEU A 41 10.76 -13.87 17.67
N VAL A 42 11.49 -13.12 18.50
CA VAL A 42 12.43 -13.68 19.48
C VAL A 42 11.70 -14.29 20.67
N PHE A 43 10.75 -13.57 21.28
CA PHE A 43 10.07 -14.01 22.51
C PHE A 43 8.82 -14.87 22.26
N PHE A 44 8.18 -14.72 21.10
CA PHE A 44 6.97 -15.45 20.70
C PHE A 44 7.12 -16.03 19.29
N PRO A 45 8.15 -16.84 19.00
CA PRO A 45 8.46 -17.31 17.65
C PRO A 45 7.36 -18.15 17.00
N VAL A 46 6.57 -18.86 17.82
CA VAL A 46 5.52 -19.76 17.34
C VAL A 46 4.17 -19.36 17.94
N PRO A 47 3.28 -18.74 17.15
CA PRO A 47 1.95 -18.37 17.59
C PRO A 47 1.03 -19.60 17.61
N ASN A 48 0.00 -19.57 18.47
CA ASN A 48 -1.07 -20.55 18.39
C ASN A 48 -1.97 -20.32 17.16
N LEU A 49 -2.73 -21.35 16.76
CA LEU A 49 -3.56 -21.31 15.55
C LEU A 49 -4.60 -20.17 15.54
N LYS A 50 -5.14 -19.78 16.70
CA LYS A 50 -6.11 -18.68 16.78
C LYS A 50 -5.44 -17.35 16.42
N VAL A 51 -4.24 -17.10 16.97
CA VAL A 51 -3.45 -15.91 16.66
C VAL A 51 -3.03 -15.89 15.19
N VAL A 52 -2.61 -17.02 14.63
CA VAL A 52 -2.32 -17.15 13.19
C VAL A 52 -3.55 -16.80 12.35
N GLY A 53 -4.69 -17.43 12.62
CA GLY A 53 -5.93 -17.20 11.89
C GLY A 53 -6.37 -15.73 11.92
N MET A 54 -6.35 -15.11 13.10
CA MET A 54 -6.71 -13.69 13.25
C MET A 54 -5.71 -12.75 12.54
N THR A 55 -4.42 -13.10 12.55
CA THR A 55 -3.37 -12.37 11.85
C THR A 55 -3.59 -12.42 10.34
N LEU A 56 -3.75 -13.63 9.78
CA LEU A 56 -4.01 -13.83 8.35
C LEU A 56 -5.32 -13.17 7.90
N LEU A 57 -6.38 -13.24 8.71
CA LEU A 57 -7.65 -12.58 8.44
C LEU A 57 -7.50 -11.06 8.38
N SER A 58 -6.73 -10.48 9.30
CA SER A 58 -6.45 -9.04 9.33
C SER A 58 -5.60 -8.61 8.13
N ILE A 59 -4.60 -9.41 7.76
CA ILE A 59 -3.83 -9.22 6.51
C ILE A 59 -4.79 -9.22 5.32
N ALA A 60 -5.70 -10.21 5.25
CA ALA A 60 -6.62 -10.37 4.15
C ALA A 60 -7.54 -9.17 3.98
N PHE A 61 -8.18 -8.71 5.06
CA PHE A 61 -9.07 -7.56 4.99
C PHE A 61 -8.36 -6.27 4.62
N GLY A 62 -7.18 -5.97 5.18
CA GLY A 62 -6.47 -4.76 4.78
C GLY A 62 -5.78 -4.87 3.41
N GLY A 63 -5.46 -6.08 2.95
CA GLY A 63 -5.10 -6.36 1.56
C GLY A 63 -6.23 -5.98 0.63
N LEU A 64 -7.46 -6.45 0.89
CA LEU A 64 -8.68 -6.02 0.18
C LEU A 64 -8.90 -4.51 0.28
N GLY A 65 -8.70 -3.92 1.46
CA GLY A 65 -8.79 -2.47 1.66
C GLY A 65 -7.85 -1.69 0.73
N THR A 66 -6.62 -2.15 0.59
CA THR A 66 -5.62 -1.49 -0.25
C THR A 66 -5.89 -1.73 -1.73
N THR A 67 -6.02 -2.99 -2.16
CA THR A 67 -6.21 -3.33 -3.59
C THR A 67 -7.57 -2.91 -4.14
N VAL A 68 -8.67 -3.18 -3.43
CA VAL A 68 -10.02 -2.93 -3.95
C VAL A 68 -10.42 -1.48 -3.70
N CYS A 69 -10.23 -0.99 -2.47
CA CYS A 69 -10.67 0.35 -2.13
C CYS A 69 -9.66 1.43 -2.54
N TYR A 70 -8.44 1.41 -2.02
CA TYR A 70 -7.50 2.51 -2.28
C TYR A 70 -7.06 2.54 -3.74
N HIS A 71 -6.63 1.39 -4.26
CA HIS A 71 -6.09 1.28 -5.59
C HIS A 71 -7.18 1.36 -6.68
N ARG A 72 -8.03 0.34 -6.80
CA ARG A 72 -8.99 0.24 -7.91
C ARG A 72 -10.13 1.26 -7.80
N MET A 73 -10.74 1.41 -6.63
CA MET A 73 -11.91 2.27 -6.44
C MET A 73 -11.55 3.75 -6.32
N LEU A 74 -10.68 4.12 -5.37
CA LEU A 74 -10.40 5.53 -5.08
C LEU A 74 -9.37 6.12 -6.05
N ALA A 75 -8.25 5.43 -6.32
CA ALA A 75 -7.22 5.97 -7.19
C ALA A 75 -7.63 5.92 -8.67
N HIS A 76 -8.04 4.75 -9.18
CA HIS A 76 -8.37 4.56 -10.60
C HIS A 76 -9.86 4.71 -10.97
N LYS A 77 -10.76 4.81 -9.98
CA LYS A 77 -12.20 5.00 -10.22
C LYS A 77 -12.77 3.95 -11.18
N THR A 78 -12.39 2.68 -10.97
CA THR A 78 -12.79 1.55 -11.84
C THR A 78 -14.01 0.81 -11.33
N LEU A 79 -14.49 1.16 -10.14
CA LEU A 79 -15.73 0.67 -9.56
C LEU A 79 -16.26 1.67 -8.55
N ARG A 80 -17.46 1.42 -8.04
CA ARG A 80 -18.02 2.08 -6.87
C ARG A 80 -18.71 1.04 -5.99
N THR A 81 -18.68 1.24 -4.69
CA THR A 81 -19.48 0.48 -3.73
C THR A 81 -20.40 1.42 -2.96
N ASN A 82 -21.33 0.85 -2.20
CA ASN A 82 -22.02 1.64 -1.19
C ASN A 82 -21.03 2.20 -0.14
N ARG A 83 -21.46 3.24 0.59
CA ARG A 83 -20.62 3.95 1.56
C ARG A 83 -20.14 3.06 2.71
N PHE A 84 -20.94 2.09 3.15
CA PHE A 84 -20.57 1.19 4.24
C PHE A 84 -19.37 0.32 3.85
N ILE A 85 -19.43 -0.36 2.70
CA ILE A 85 -18.34 -1.20 2.19
C ILE A 85 -17.08 -0.36 1.96
N GLU A 86 -17.23 0.84 1.40
CA GLU A 86 -16.10 1.74 1.21
C GLU A 86 -15.42 2.10 2.53
N GLN A 87 -16.16 2.58 3.53
CA GLN A 87 -15.56 2.99 4.81
C GLN A 87 -15.02 1.80 5.60
N PHE A 88 -15.65 0.62 5.49
CA PHE A 88 -15.14 -0.63 6.05
C PHE A 88 -13.77 -0.99 5.43
N LEU A 89 -13.64 -0.91 4.11
CA LEU A 89 -12.38 -1.20 3.41
C LEU A 89 -11.32 -0.13 3.71
N ILE A 90 -11.69 1.14 3.83
CA ILE A 90 -10.77 2.20 4.26
C ILE A 90 -10.25 1.92 5.68
N PHE A 91 -11.13 1.54 6.62
CA PHE A 91 -10.73 1.17 7.97
C PHE A 91 -9.65 0.08 7.95
N TRP A 92 -9.88 -1.00 7.21
CA TRP A 92 -8.93 -2.10 7.14
C TRP A 92 -7.63 -1.76 6.42
N ALA A 93 -7.66 -0.87 5.42
CA ALA A 93 -6.45 -0.35 4.78
C ALA A 93 -5.59 0.44 5.78
N VAL A 94 -6.21 1.35 6.55
CA VAL A 94 -5.52 2.11 7.61
C VAL A 94 -5.04 1.17 8.72
N PHE A 95 -5.88 0.22 9.14
CA PHE A 95 -5.53 -0.80 10.13
C PHE A 95 -4.35 -1.66 9.68
N ASN A 96 -4.11 -1.84 8.38
CA ASN A 96 -2.92 -2.51 7.84
C ASN A 96 -1.73 -1.58 7.55
N GLY A 97 -1.77 -0.31 7.95
CA GLY A 97 -0.62 0.60 7.83
C GLY A 97 -0.52 1.35 6.51
N SER A 98 -1.58 1.39 5.69
CA SER A 98 -1.55 2.03 4.36
C SER A 98 -1.63 3.57 4.41
N GLY A 99 -1.75 4.15 5.61
CA GLY A 99 -2.01 5.58 5.82
C GLY A 99 -3.43 5.99 5.40
N HIS A 100 -3.80 7.25 5.62
CA HIS A 100 -5.13 7.74 5.27
C HIS A 100 -5.36 7.83 3.73
N PRO A 101 -6.61 7.68 3.24
CA PRO A 101 -6.90 7.45 1.82
C PRO A 101 -6.44 8.59 0.90
N ALA A 102 -6.64 9.85 1.32
CA ALA A 102 -6.22 11.00 0.53
C ALA A 102 -4.70 11.08 0.30
N SER A 103 -3.89 10.60 1.26
CA SER A 103 -2.42 10.57 1.13
C SER A 103 -2.01 9.46 0.18
N TRP A 104 -2.50 8.23 0.41
CA TRP A 104 -2.17 7.08 -0.43
C TRP A 104 -2.54 7.31 -1.90
N VAL A 105 -3.77 7.79 -2.15
CA VAL A 105 -4.26 8.05 -3.51
C VAL A 105 -3.47 9.18 -4.20
N ALA A 106 -3.04 10.19 -3.44
CA ALA A 106 -2.22 11.27 -3.99
C ALA A 106 -0.84 10.77 -4.45
N TYR A 107 -0.16 9.93 -3.66
CA TYR A 107 1.10 9.31 -4.07
C TYR A 107 0.92 8.39 -5.27
N HIS A 108 -0.11 7.54 -5.25
CA HIS A 108 -0.36 6.59 -6.33
C HIS A 108 -0.65 7.27 -7.67
N ARG A 109 -1.47 8.33 -7.66
CA ARG A 109 -1.77 9.12 -8.87
C ARG A 109 -0.58 9.92 -9.35
N LEU A 110 0.25 10.44 -8.44
CA LEU A 110 1.51 11.06 -8.80
C LEU A 110 2.40 10.04 -9.52
N HIS A 111 2.63 8.87 -8.93
CA HIS A 111 3.42 7.80 -9.53
C HIS A 111 2.93 7.45 -10.95
N HIS A 112 1.64 7.22 -11.17
CA HIS A 112 1.10 6.94 -12.51
C HIS A 112 1.26 8.10 -13.51
N SER A 113 1.34 9.34 -13.05
CA SER A 113 1.45 10.52 -13.93
C SER A 113 2.87 10.78 -14.43
N VAL A 114 3.87 10.26 -13.71
CA VAL A 114 5.30 10.52 -13.95
C VAL A 114 6.13 9.23 -13.82
N THR A 115 5.53 8.07 -14.08
CA THR A 115 6.12 6.75 -13.82
C THR A 115 7.55 6.65 -14.38
N ASP A 116 8.48 6.26 -13.51
CA ASP A 116 9.90 6.09 -13.82
C ASP A 116 10.66 7.32 -14.36
N THR A 117 10.04 8.50 -14.35
CA THR A 117 10.73 9.78 -14.55
C THR A 117 11.40 10.26 -13.25
N PRO A 118 12.30 11.26 -13.29
CA PRO A 118 12.90 11.83 -12.08
C PRO A 118 11.89 12.37 -11.05
N GLU A 119 10.68 12.70 -11.47
CA GLU A 119 9.59 13.17 -10.61
C GLU A 119 8.86 12.03 -9.87
N ASP A 120 9.02 10.77 -10.30
CA ASP A 120 8.49 9.62 -9.58
C ASP A 120 9.31 9.34 -8.32
N ILE A 121 8.76 9.82 -7.22
CA ILE A 121 9.36 9.71 -5.88
C ILE A 121 9.56 8.27 -5.41
N SER A 122 8.92 7.28 -6.04
CA SER A 122 8.96 5.87 -5.66
C SER A 122 9.65 4.97 -6.68
N SER A 123 10.24 5.53 -7.74
CA SER A 123 10.84 4.74 -8.80
C SER A 123 12.16 4.07 -8.37
N PRO A 124 12.31 2.74 -8.57
CA PRO A 124 13.58 2.07 -8.38
C PRO A 124 14.59 2.41 -9.49
N LYS A 125 14.15 2.89 -10.66
CA LYS A 125 15.05 3.38 -11.73
C LYS A 125 15.84 4.60 -11.26
N GLN A 126 15.24 5.44 -10.43
CA GLN A 126 15.84 6.67 -9.92
C GLN A 126 16.69 6.43 -8.67
N GLY A 127 16.13 5.79 -7.64
CA GLY A 127 16.79 5.65 -6.34
C GLY A 127 17.26 4.23 -5.98
N GLY A 128 17.02 3.24 -6.84
CA GLY A 128 17.31 1.84 -6.58
C GLY A 128 16.24 1.12 -5.75
N PHE A 129 16.43 -0.20 -5.56
CA PHE A 129 15.46 -1.06 -4.88
C PHE A 129 15.07 -0.55 -3.49
N TRP A 130 16.04 -0.29 -2.61
CA TRP A 130 15.77 0.12 -1.22
C TRP A 130 15.09 1.49 -1.13
N TRP A 131 15.34 2.36 -2.10
CA TRP A 131 14.64 3.62 -2.22
C TRP A 131 13.14 3.41 -2.43
N ALA A 132 12.79 2.71 -3.51
CA ALA A 132 11.43 2.36 -3.88
C ALA A 132 10.72 1.45 -2.85
N HIS A 133 11.49 0.64 -2.13
CA HIS A 133 10.97 -0.30 -1.16
C HIS A 133 10.53 0.40 0.13
N LEU A 134 11.37 1.23 0.76
CA LEU A 134 11.03 1.82 2.06
C LEU A 134 11.37 3.30 2.19
N ARG A 135 12.49 3.74 1.60
CA ARG A 135 13.06 5.04 1.95
C ARG A 135 12.19 6.20 1.48
N TRP A 136 11.53 6.07 0.32
CA TRP A 136 10.67 7.14 -0.20
C TRP A 136 9.58 7.53 0.80
N LEU A 137 9.06 6.60 1.59
CA LEU A 137 7.98 6.85 2.57
C LEU A 137 8.30 7.98 3.56
N TYR A 138 9.57 8.12 3.94
CA TYR A 138 10.03 9.10 4.94
C TYR A 138 11.12 10.06 4.44
N GLN A 139 11.70 9.85 3.25
CA GLN A 139 12.73 10.71 2.68
C GLN A 139 12.25 11.58 1.51
N THR A 140 10.96 11.51 1.15
CA THR A 140 10.35 12.38 0.14
C THR A 140 9.33 13.33 0.76
N GLN A 141 9.19 14.49 0.14
CA GLN A 141 8.12 15.41 0.49
C GLN A 141 6.75 14.79 0.19
N PRO A 142 5.72 15.12 0.96
CA PRO A 142 4.39 14.60 0.70
C PRO A 142 3.83 15.02 -0.66
N ALA A 143 3.16 14.10 -1.35
CA ALA A 143 2.38 14.44 -2.54
C ALA A 143 1.26 15.42 -2.16
N ASP A 144 1.04 16.44 -3.01
CA ASP A 144 -0.01 17.42 -2.77
C ASP A 144 -1.40 16.79 -2.95
N LYS A 145 -2.08 16.55 -1.83
CA LYS A 145 -3.43 15.97 -1.77
C LYS A 145 -4.47 16.84 -2.49
N LYS A 146 -4.33 18.16 -2.48
CA LYS A 146 -5.29 19.06 -3.16
C LYS A 146 -5.13 18.99 -4.67
N ARG A 147 -3.91 18.77 -5.16
CA ARG A 147 -3.64 18.54 -6.58
C ARG A 147 -4.08 17.16 -7.04
N TRP A 148 -3.69 16.11 -6.32
CA TRP A 148 -3.79 14.74 -6.81
C TRP A 148 -5.04 14.00 -6.33
N ALA A 149 -5.61 14.36 -5.19
CA ALA A 149 -6.79 13.71 -4.62
C ALA A 149 -7.78 14.72 -3.97
N PRO A 150 -8.14 15.83 -4.66
CA PRO A 150 -8.97 16.88 -4.08
C PRO A 150 -10.29 16.35 -3.51
N GLU A 151 -10.89 15.35 -4.16
CA GLU A 151 -12.16 14.74 -3.76
C GLU A 151 -12.08 14.00 -2.41
N LEU A 152 -10.88 13.65 -1.95
CA LEU A 152 -10.65 12.96 -0.69
C LEU A 152 -10.22 13.92 0.44
N THR A 153 -10.12 15.23 0.17
CA THR A 153 -9.70 16.22 1.16
C THR A 153 -10.86 16.78 2.00
N GLY A 154 -12.11 16.45 1.63
CA GLY A 154 -13.33 16.93 2.28
C GLY A 154 -14.28 15.82 2.71
N GLY A 155 -15.45 16.24 3.24
CA GLY A 155 -16.53 15.34 3.63
C GLY A 155 -16.11 14.28 4.65
N ILE A 156 -16.65 13.07 4.50
CA ILE A 156 -16.36 11.95 5.39
C ILE A 156 -14.87 11.59 5.39
N TYR A 157 -14.13 11.77 4.29
CA TYR A 157 -12.72 11.36 4.21
C TYR A 157 -11.78 12.14 5.13
N LYS A 158 -12.16 13.36 5.53
CA LYS A 158 -11.39 14.17 6.48
C LYS A 158 -11.25 13.47 7.84
N ILE A 159 -12.18 12.57 8.18
CA ILE A 159 -12.11 11.74 9.41
C ILE A 159 -10.78 11.01 9.52
N TRP A 160 -10.32 10.47 8.40
CA TRP A 160 -9.16 9.58 8.37
C TRP A 160 -7.85 10.31 8.62
N GLY A 161 -7.80 11.63 8.38
CA GLY A 161 -6.61 12.42 8.71
C GLY A 161 -6.34 12.51 10.22
N TRP A 162 -7.37 12.42 11.05
CA TRP A 162 -7.21 12.35 12.51
C TRP A 162 -7.37 10.94 13.07
N ALA A 163 -8.11 10.07 12.38
CA ALA A 163 -8.32 8.69 12.79
C ALA A 163 -7.13 7.76 12.48
N GLU A 164 -6.23 8.14 11.57
CA GLU A 164 -5.07 7.31 11.20
C GLU A 164 -4.24 6.88 12.41
N THR A 165 -3.71 7.83 13.19
CA THR A 165 -2.89 7.54 14.37
C THR A 165 -3.61 6.67 15.41
N PRO A 166 -4.83 6.99 15.89
CA PRO A 166 -5.51 6.13 16.86
C PRO A 166 -5.87 4.76 16.29
N VAL A 167 -6.19 4.64 15.00
CA VAL A 167 -6.44 3.33 14.37
C VAL A 167 -5.15 2.50 14.29
N ILE A 168 -4.00 3.11 14.00
CA ILE A 168 -2.71 2.42 14.00
C ILE A 168 -2.33 1.96 15.41
N VAL A 169 -2.51 2.80 16.42
CA VAL A 169 -2.27 2.41 17.83
C VAL A 169 -3.21 1.27 18.24
N PHE A 170 -4.49 1.38 17.92
CA PHE A 170 -5.47 0.31 18.11
C PHE A 170 -5.03 -0.98 17.40
N SER A 171 -4.50 -0.85 16.19
CA SER A 171 -4.02 -1.97 15.38
C SER A 171 -2.80 -2.68 15.95
N ILE A 172 -1.84 -1.93 16.49
CA ILE A 172 -0.68 -2.52 17.21
C ILE A 172 -1.17 -3.24 18.48
N CYS A 173 -2.12 -2.65 19.21
CA CYS A 173 -2.61 -3.18 20.48
C CYS A 173 -3.72 -4.23 20.36
N ILE A 174 -4.18 -4.57 19.15
CA ILE A 174 -5.40 -5.38 18.95
C ILE A 174 -5.36 -6.73 19.67
N GLY A 175 -4.20 -7.39 19.71
CA GLY A 175 -4.05 -8.67 20.37
C GLY A 175 -4.20 -8.59 21.90
N LEU A 176 -3.79 -7.49 22.53
CA LEU A 176 -4.04 -7.25 23.96
C LEU A 176 -5.52 -7.00 24.20
N ILE A 177 -6.13 -6.15 23.37
CA ILE A 177 -7.54 -5.74 23.49
C ILE A 177 -8.47 -6.94 23.36
N LEU A 178 -8.17 -7.87 22.46
CA LEU A 178 -8.96 -9.09 22.26
C LEU A 178 -8.59 -10.25 23.21
N GLY A 179 -7.68 -10.04 24.17
CA GLY A 179 -7.32 -11.04 25.18
C GLY A 179 -6.36 -12.14 24.71
N PHE A 180 -5.66 -11.95 23.59
CA PHE A 180 -4.60 -12.86 23.11
C PHE A 180 -3.23 -12.62 23.76
N GLY A 181 -3.15 -11.66 24.71
CA GLY A 181 -1.93 -11.35 25.46
C GLY A 181 -0.79 -10.86 24.57
N TRP A 182 0.44 -10.98 25.09
CA TRP A 182 1.65 -10.52 24.40
C TRP A 182 1.89 -11.22 23.05
N MET A 183 1.55 -12.51 22.94
CA MET A 183 1.62 -13.22 21.66
C MET A 183 0.74 -12.55 20.60
N GLY A 184 -0.50 -12.20 20.95
CA GLY A 184 -1.39 -11.45 20.07
C GLY A 184 -0.87 -10.05 19.77
N PHE A 185 -0.36 -9.33 20.77
CA PHE A 185 0.23 -7.99 20.59
C PHE A 185 1.29 -7.99 19.49
N PHE A 186 2.22 -8.94 19.53
CA PHE A 186 3.30 -9.00 18.54
C PHE A 186 2.84 -9.53 17.19
N TRP A 187 2.11 -10.65 17.15
CA TRP A 187 1.70 -11.28 15.88
C TRP A 187 0.60 -10.52 15.14
N MET A 188 -0.48 -10.18 15.85
CA MET A 188 -1.61 -9.45 15.25
C MET A 188 -1.32 -7.95 15.15
N GLY A 189 -0.36 -7.42 15.91
CA GLY A 189 0.10 -6.05 15.82
C GLY A 189 1.31 -5.90 14.90
N ALA A 190 2.51 -5.83 15.49
CA ALA A 190 3.73 -5.41 14.80
C ALA A 190 4.17 -6.33 13.64
N ILE A 191 4.19 -7.65 13.84
CA ILE A 191 4.61 -8.63 12.81
C ILE A 191 3.69 -8.54 11.59
N ARG A 192 2.37 -8.51 11.82
CA ARG A 192 1.38 -8.27 10.77
C ARG A 192 1.66 -6.97 10.01
N LEU A 193 1.87 -5.86 10.72
CA LEU A 193 2.09 -4.55 10.09
C LEU A 193 3.36 -4.53 9.24
N VAL A 194 4.45 -5.12 9.73
CA VAL A 194 5.70 -5.28 8.97
C VAL A 194 5.47 -6.12 7.71
N TYR A 195 4.78 -7.26 7.84
CA TYR A 195 4.42 -8.08 6.68
C TYR A 195 3.57 -7.30 5.66
N SER A 196 2.50 -6.63 6.11
CA SER A 196 1.61 -5.86 5.24
C SER A 196 2.33 -4.69 4.56
N LEU A 197 3.25 -4.02 5.26
CA LEU A 197 4.11 -2.99 4.70
C LEU A 197 4.96 -3.55 3.56
N HIS A 198 5.74 -4.60 3.83
CA HIS A 198 6.64 -5.17 2.81
C HIS A 198 5.87 -5.71 1.61
N MET A 199 4.69 -6.33 1.79
CA MET A 199 3.88 -6.80 0.68
C MET A 199 3.39 -5.68 -0.24
N GLN A 200 3.11 -4.50 0.31
CA GLN A 200 2.78 -3.29 -0.47
C GLN A 200 4.02 -2.72 -1.14
N CYS A 201 5.11 -2.55 -0.39
CA CYS A 201 6.38 -2.01 -0.87
C CYS A 201 7.01 -2.83 -2.01
N LEU A 202 6.80 -4.16 -2.01
CA LEU A 202 7.24 -5.03 -3.12
C LEU A 202 6.60 -4.65 -4.45
N VAL A 203 5.41 -4.04 -4.46
CA VAL A 203 4.78 -3.57 -5.71
C VAL A 203 5.63 -2.43 -6.30
N ASN A 204 5.86 -1.34 -5.56
CA ASN A 204 6.69 -0.23 -6.05
C ASN A 204 8.15 -0.61 -6.34
N SER A 205 8.71 -1.56 -5.59
CA SER A 205 10.11 -1.96 -5.75
C SER A 205 10.29 -3.09 -6.76
N LEU A 206 9.89 -4.31 -6.41
CA LEU A 206 10.15 -5.51 -7.19
C LEU A 206 9.44 -5.50 -8.55
N THR A 207 8.21 -4.99 -8.61
CA THR A 207 7.44 -5.00 -9.87
C THR A 207 7.79 -3.86 -10.82
N HIS A 208 8.77 -3.02 -10.49
CA HIS A 208 9.36 -1.99 -11.36
C HIS A 208 10.85 -2.23 -11.67
N LEU A 209 11.36 -3.46 -11.48
CA LEU A 209 12.77 -3.78 -11.76
C LEU A 209 13.07 -4.14 -13.22
N ASN A 210 12.10 -4.06 -14.13
CA ASN A 210 12.38 -4.32 -15.54
C ASN A 210 13.38 -3.30 -16.08
N HIS A 211 14.23 -3.71 -17.01
CA HIS A 211 15.23 -2.82 -17.60
C HIS A 211 14.66 -2.22 -18.88
N VAL A 212 14.23 -0.97 -18.81
CA VAL A 212 13.74 -0.17 -19.93
C VAL A 212 14.50 1.15 -20.02
N GLU A 213 14.99 1.49 -21.23
CA GLU A 213 15.69 2.76 -21.47
C GLU A 213 14.74 3.95 -21.27
N GLU A 214 13.56 3.88 -21.87
CA GLU A 214 12.49 4.87 -21.76
C GLU A 214 11.14 4.19 -21.48
N GLY A 215 10.25 4.91 -20.80
CA GLY A 215 8.92 4.42 -20.44
C GLY A 215 8.85 3.69 -19.10
N ASP A 216 7.75 2.96 -18.93
CA ASP A 216 7.35 2.28 -17.69
C ASP A 216 8.08 0.93 -17.52
N SER A 217 8.77 0.76 -16.39
CA SER A 217 9.50 -0.45 -16.03
C SER A 217 8.65 -1.51 -15.32
N SER A 218 7.32 -1.33 -15.28
CA SER A 218 6.42 -2.27 -14.63
C SER A 218 6.49 -3.66 -15.26
N MET A 219 6.48 -4.69 -14.41
CA MET A 219 6.54 -6.09 -14.78
C MET A 219 5.58 -6.95 -13.96
N ASN A 220 5.06 -7.99 -14.58
CA ASN A 220 4.29 -9.01 -13.89
C ASN A 220 5.22 -9.97 -13.13
N VAL A 221 4.99 -10.16 -11.83
CA VAL A 221 5.79 -11.05 -10.97
C VAL A 221 4.90 -12.14 -10.40
N TRP A 222 4.76 -13.26 -11.10
CA TRP A 222 3.80 -14.31 -10.73
C TRP A 222 4.09 -14.94 -9.36
N TRP A 223 5.36 -15.16 -9.03
CA TRP A 223 5.77 -15.82 -7.79
C TRP A 223 5.60 -14.95 -6.54
N LEU A 224 5.40 -13.63 -6.71
CA LEU A 224 5.03 -12.73 -5.61
C LEU A 224 3.61 -13.03 -5.10
N GLY A 225 2.75 -13.59 -5.95
CA GLY A 225 1.36 -13.89 -5.61
C GLY A 225 1.20 -14.73 -4.33
N PRO A 226 1.80 -15.92 -4.24
CA PRO A 226 1.77 -16.74 -3.02
C PRO A 226 2.22 -15.98 -1.76
N PHE A 227 3.27 -15.15 -1.86
CA PHE A 227 3.74 -14.34 -0.72
C PHE A 227 2.76 -13.26 -0.31
N GLN A 228 1.94 -12.76 -1.23
CA GLN A 228 0.84 -11.82 -0.95
C GLN A 228 -0.47 -12.52 -0.58
N LEU A 229 -0.41 -13.75 -0.05
CA LEU A 229 -1.57 -14.61 0.24
C LEU A 229 -2.44 -14.88 -1.00
N THR A 230 -1.80 -15.35 -2.08
CA THR A 230 -2.39 -15.80 -3.37
C THR A 230 -2.75 -14.71 -4.40
N ALA A 231 -1.97 -13.63 -4.43
CA ALA A 231 -2.08 -12.50 -5.35
C ALA A 231 -3.40 -11.72 -5.21
N TRP A 232 -3.36 -10.63 -4.45
CA TRP A 232 -4.39 -9.59 -4.48
C TRP A 232 -4.65 -9.02 -5.88
N GLY A 233 -3.84 -9.38 -6.88
CA GLY A 233 -3.84 -8.90 -8.26
C GLY A 233 -2.70 -7.92 -8.55
N GLU A 234 -2.14 -7.31 -7.51
CA GLU A 234 -1.13 -6.23 -7.59
C GLU A 234 0.20 -6.68 -8.20
N ASN A 235 0.53 -7.97 -8.09
CA ASN A 235 1.70 -8.55 -8.72
C ASN A 235 1.58 -8.67 -10.25
N TRP A 236 0.40 -8.46 -10.82
CA TRP A 236 0.18 -8.29 -12.27
C TRP A 236 0.36 -6.82 -12.66
N HIS A 237 1.51 -6.25 -12.27
CA HIS A 237 1.70 -4.80 -12.30
C HIS A 237 1.83 -4.24 -13.71
N GLN A 238 2.45 -4.98 -14.64
CA GLN A 238 2.50 -4.56 -16.04
C GLN A 238 1.10 -4.52 -16.68
N ASN A 239 0.27 -5.53 -16.37
CA ASN A 239 -1.12 -5.53 -16.84
C ASN A 239 -1.86 -4.29 -16.34
N HIS A 240 -1.65 -3.97 -15.05
CA HIS A 240 -2.23 -2.81 -14.39
C HIS A 240 -1.83 -1.51 -15.06
N HIS A 241 -0.53 -1.23 -15.23
CA HIS A 241 -0.08 0.00 -15.87
C HIS A 241 -0.55 0.11 -17.32
N THR A 242 -0.57 -1.00 -18.07
CA THR A 242 -1.09 -1.02 -19.45
C THR A 242 -2.60 -0.74 -19.50
N HIS A 243 -3.36 -1.20 -18.49
CA HIS A 243 -4.83 -1.12 -18.45
C HIS A 243 -5.35 -0.52 -17.14
N ALA A 244 -4.79 0.61 -16.70
CA ALA A 244 -5.09 1.21 -15.40
C ALA A 244 -6.57 1.61 -15.22
N GLY A 245 -7.34 1.69 -16.31
CA GLY A 245 -8.78 1.91 -16.31
C GLY A 245 -9.63 0.66 -16.00
N SER A 246 -9.03 -0.50 -15.77
CA SER A 246 -9.68 -1.79 -15.49
C SER A 246 -9.70 -2.10 -13.99
N ALA A 247 -10.81 -2.64 -13.48
CA ALA A 247 -10.89 -3.20 -12.14
C ALA A 247 -10.26 -4.60 -12.02
N ARG A 248 -9.90 -5.23 -13.15
CA ARG A 248 -9.29 -6.56 -13.24
C ARG A 248 -7.82 -6.42 -13.64
N LEU A 249 -6.91 -6.87 -12.78
CA LEU A 249 -5.45 -6.80 -13.01
C LEU A 249 -4.92 -8.11 -13.61
N GLY A 250 -5.45 -9.26 -13.18
CA GLY A 250 -5.15 -10.55 -13.80
C GLY A 250 -5.91 -10.76 -15.12
N LEU A 251 -5.24 -10.59 -16.27
CA LEU A 251 -5.89 -10.62 -17.60
C LEU A 251 -6.02 -12.04 -18.18
N ARG A 252 -5.15 -12.97 -17.78
CA ARG A 252 -5.17 -14.37 -18.24
C ARG A 252 -5.88 -15.27 -17.23
N TRP A 253 -6.36 -16.43 -17.68
CA TRP A 253 -7.13 -17.36 -16.82
C TRP A 253 -6.33 -17.90 -15.63
N TYR A 254 -5.01 -18.05 -15.79
CA TYR A 254 -4.10 -18.51 -14.74
C TYR A 254 -3.57 -17.37 -13.85
N GLN A 255 -3.88 -16.11 -14.17
CA GLN A 255 -3.47 -14.96 -13.37
C GLN A 255 -4.48 -14.76 -12.24
N THR A 256 -4.20 -15.34 -11.07
CA THR A 256 -5.06 -15.20 -9.89
C THR A 256 -5.12 -13.76 -9.42
N ASP A 257 -6.33 -13.27 -9.16
CA ASP A 257 -6.58 -11.90 -8.74
C ASP A 257 -7.71 -11.90 -7.71
N ILE A 258 -7.36 -12.05 -6.43
CA ILE A 258 -8.33 -12.11 -5.33
C ILE A 258 -9.14 -10.81 -5.24
N GLY A 259 -8.50 -9.65 -5.50
CA GLY A 259 -9.19 -8.37 -5.51
C GLY A 259 -10.31 -8.36 -6.56
N TRP A 260 -10.07 -8.93 -7.75
CA TRP A 260 -11.07 -9.05 -8.80
C TRP A 260 -12.19 -10.01 -8.41
N TYR A 261 -11.86 -11.18 -7.84
CA TYR A 261 -12.88 -12.14 -7.39
C TYR A 261 -13.78 -11.55 -6.30
N PHE A 262 -13.21 -10.76 -5.39
CA PHE A 262 -13.97 -10.04 -4.38
C PHE A 262 -14.89 -8.97 -4.99
N ILE A 263 -14.38 -8.18 -5.96
CA ILE A 263 -15.19 -7.19 -6.69
C ILE A 263 -16.34 -7.88 -7.43
N TRP A 264 -16.06 -8.99 -8.11
CA TRP A 264 -17.04 -9.77 -8.85
C TRP A 264 -18.14 -10.32 -7.93
N MET A 265 -17.77 -10.85 -6.76
CA MET A 265 -18.73 -11.28 -5.74
C MET A 265 -19.60 -10.11 -5.26
N LEU A 266 -19.01 -8.95 -4.96
CA LEU A 266 -19.77 -7.75 -4.56
C LEU A 266 -20.72 -7.26 -5.66
N GLU A 267 -20.31 -7.32 -6.93
CA GLU A 267 -21.14 -6.97 -8.08
C GLU A 267 -22.32 -7.95 -8.20
N ALA A 268 -22.07 -9.26 -8.02
CA ALA A 268 -23.11 -10.30 -8.08
C ALA A 268 -24.21 -10.12 -7.03
N VAL A 269 -23.87 -9.57 -5.84
CA VAL A 269 -24.85 -9.28 -4.78
C VAL A 269 -25.32 -7.81 -4.78
N GLY A 270 -24.98 -7.01 -5.80
CA GLY A 270 -25.42 -5.63 -5.94
C GLY A 270 -24.75 -4.61 -5.01
N LEU A 271 -23.64 -4.96 -4.36
CA LEU A 271 -22.86 -4.09 -3.48
C LEU A 271 -21.76 -3.30 -4.20
N ALA A 272 -21.39 -3.72 -5.41
CA ALA A 272 -20.51 -2.98 -6.31
C ALA A 272 -21.22 -2.68 -7.64
N HIS A 273 -20.93 -1.52 -8.22
CA HIS A 273 -21.49 -1.09 -9.50
C HIS A 273 -20.49 -0.25 -10.30
N SER A 274 -20.83 0.02 -11.57
CA SER A 274 -19.97 0.77 -12.50
C SER A 274 -18.57 0.15 -12.67
N VAL A 275 -18.49 -1.19 -12.59
CA VAL A 275 -17.25 -1.95 -12.65
C VAL A 275 -16.70 -1.96 -14.09
N LYS A 276 -15.54 -1.33 -14.28
CA LYS A 276 -14.81 -1.28 -15.55
C LYS A 276 -14.02 -2.57 -15.74
N ARG A 277 -14.19 -3.21 -16.90
CA ARG A 277 -13.46 -4.41 -17.31
C ARG A 277 -12.38 -4.04 -18.34
N PRO A 278 -11.39 -4.91 -18.62
CA PRO A 278 -10.39 -4.63 -19.63
C PRO A 278 -11.06 -4.39 -20.98
N ARG A 279 -10.62 -3.36 -21.72
CA ARG A 279 -11.05 -3.20 -23.11
C ARG A 279 -10.50 -4.39 -23.89
N THR A 280 -11.36 -5.11 -24.60
CA THR A 280 -10.92 -6.10 -25.57
C THR A 280 -10.11 -5.38 -26.64
N SER A 281 -8.83 -5.71 -26.75
CA SER A 281 -8.01 -5.39 -27.93
C SER A 281 -8.48 -6.19 -29.13
#